data_AF-A0A196N2E8-F1
#
_entry.id   AF-A0A196N2E8-F1
#
_cell.length_a   1.000
_cell.length_b   1.000
_cell.length_c   1.000
_cell.angle_alpha   90.00
_cell.angle_beta   90.00
_cell.angle_gamma   90.00
#
_symmetry.space_group_name_H-M   'P 1'
#
loop_
_entity.id
_entity.type
_entity.pdbx_description
1 polymer ?
#
loop_
_entity_poly.entity_id
_entity_poly.type
_entity_poly.pdbx_seq_one_letter_code
_entity_poly.pdbx_strand_id
1 'polypeptide(L)'
;MMVGRRQKPFFEMIRLLRAIEADRDDFASIKALNLLVLKEVIRAERKQDEHRAAHRELNRQLKTGRGSKEISKALKIKIKRTAGFIDRYAKQIYIWKCCGDALAFLYLDKFAIKHAYYDTDRFAIKPDAGMIRGKEGLAGELTCLFSALEHQVPSVLSDITNTIRYGDVCLLGASDPVPIEVKSSPKQSSRGRRQAEKMEKLRSFLETDRAVGYRGAPGETMRQAVTLPERTNVDALNECIAEAKRTGFAISRPEPGIAFAAIAGGRPDYAAIFEPLAHERCVFWTLNGDKNDFAWAPYTPFILTIREPQHLLDFIEGNIFIIVGASMDELCRQMAAPGWQIEFAPSSDYALHCVHESGVVIGIAQQLVARVAYEFVSLSWIADSQREGLESSRAMMMDTYGPFQEVDVKQMHNYMFGERRWLRSDSEVLFVHDSSSN
;
A
#
# COMPACT_ATOMS: atom_id res chain seq x y z
N MET A 1 0.94 -3.20 -21.98
CA MET A 1 1.88 -2.32 -21.22
C MET A 1 3.29 -2.39 -21.85
N MET A 2 4.25 -1.47 -21.61
CA MET A 2 5.59 -1.53 -22.27
C MET A 2 6.59 -2.49 -21.62
N VAL A 3 6.27 -3.07 -20.46
CA VAL A 3 7.07 -4.14 -19.84
C VAL A 3 7.25 -5.32 -20.80
N GLY A 4 6.27 -5.61 -21.67
CA GLY A 4 6.38 -6.65 -22.71
C GLY A 4 7.49 -6.48 -23.74
N ARG A 5 8.03 -5.27 -23.92
CA ARG A 5 9.23 -5.05 -24.77
C ARG A 5 10.54 -5.21 -23.98
N ARG A 6 10.45 -5.40 -22.66
CA ARG A 6 11.56 -5.51 -21.70
C ARG A 6 11.38 -6.74 -20.80
N GLN A 7 10.83 -7.82 -21.35
CA GLN A 7 10.61 -9.09 -20.64
C GLN A 7 11.91 -9.67 -20.06
N LYS A 8 13.02 -9.62 -20.81
CA LYS A 8 14.31 -10.14 -20.34
C LYS A 8 14.77 -9.49 -19.01
N PRO A 9 14.92 -8.15 -18.90
CA PRO A 9 15.19 -7.50 -17.61
C PRO A 9 14.15 -7.80 -16.54
N PHE A 10 12.87 -7.88 -16.91
CA PHE A 10 11.80 -8.18 -15.96
C PHE A 10 11.99 -9.56 -15.33
N PHE A 11 12.10 -10.62 -16.12
CA PHE A 11 12.32 -11.98 -15.62
C PHE A 11 13.62 -12.11 -14.84
N GLU A 12 14.67 -11.37 -15.22
CA GLU A 12 15.91 -11.34 -14.46
C GLU A 12 15.75 -10.69 -13.08
N MET A 13 14.99 -9.58 -12.97
CA MET A 13 14.66 -9.00 -11.66
C MET A 13 13.87 -9.98 -10.79
N ILE A 14 12.90 -10.70 -11.37
CA ILE A 14 12.12 -11.70 -10.63
C ILE A 14 13.02 -12.86 -10.19
N ARG A 15 13.92 -13.34 -11.06
CA ARG A 15 14.89 -14.39 -10.72
C ARG A 15 15.78 -13.97 -9.55
N LEU A 16 16.32 -12.75 -9.58
CA LEU A 16 17.13 -12.19 -8.48
C LEU A 16 16.31 -12.07 -7.19
N LEU A 17 15.06 -11.59 -7.26
CA LEU A 17 14.17 -11.53 -6.10
C LEU A 17 13.92 -12.91 -5.48
N ARG A 18 13.70 -13.94 -6.30
CA ARG A 18 13.50 -15.32 -5.81
C ARG A 18 14.78 -15.91 -5.20
N ALA A 19 15.95 -15.56 -5.73
CA ALA A 19 17.23 -15.93 -5.11
C ALA A 19 17.36 -15.30 -3.71
N ILE A 20 17.06 -14.01 -3.58
CA ILE A 20 17.10 -13.27 -2.29
C ILE A 20 16.01 -13.77 -1.32
N GLU A 21 14.88 -14.25 -1.84
CA GLU A 21 13.83 -14.89 -1.06
C GLU A 21 14.27 -16.24 -0.48
N ALA A 22 15.02 -17.02 -1.24
CA ALA A 22 15.57 -18.29 -0.79
C ALA A 22 16.79 -18.13 0.14
N ASP A 23 17.60 -17.10 -0.09
CA ASP A 23 18.80 -16.78 0.70
C ASP A 23 18.89 -15.27 0.95
N ARG A 24 18.63 -14.87 2.19
CA ARG A 24 18.65 -13.48 2.66
C ARG A 24 20.06 -12.89 2.71
N ASP A 25 21.09 -13.71 2.65
CA ASP A 25 22.49 -13.28 2.68
C ASP A 25 23.14 -13.28 1.29
N ASP A 26 22.35 -13.44 0.21
CA ASP A 26 22.81 -13.28 -1.18
C ASP A 26 23.00 -11.79 -1.54
N PHE A 27 23.99 -11.15 -0.92
CA PHE A 27 24.36 -9.75 -1.14
C PHE A 27 24.73 -9.46 -2.60
N ALA A 28 25.18 -10.48 -3.35
CA ALA A 28 25.46 -10.35 -4.77
C ALA A 28 24.17 -10.14 -5.58
N SER A 29 23.13 -10.93 -5.30
CA SER A 29 21.80 -10.73 -5.90
C SER A 29 21.15 -9.42 -5.45
N ILE A 30 21.30 -9.02 -4.17
CA ILE A 30 20.81 -7.71 -3.69
C ILE A 30 21.46 -6.56 -4.46
N LYS A 31 22.78 -6.60 -4.64
CA LYS A 31 23.52 -5.60 -5.43
C LYS A 31 23.06 -5.59 -6.88
N ALA A 32 22.95 -6.77 -7.50
CA ALA A 32 22.54 -6.90 -8.90
C ALA A 32 21.11 -6.39 -9.12
N LEU A 33 20.20 -6.67 -8.19
CA LEU A 33 18.81 -6.23 -8.26
C LEU A 33 18.71 -4.70 -8.17
N ASN A 34 19.37 -4.08 -7.17
CA ASN A 34 19.42 -2.62 -7.03
C ASN A 34 19.87 -1.95 -8.35
N LEU A 35 20.99 -2.41 -8.90
CA LEU A 35 21.56 -1.84 -10.12
C LEU A 35 20.68 -2.07 -11.35
N LEU A 36 20.05 -3.24 -11.45
CA LEU A 36 19.17 -3.56 -12.57
C LEU A 36 17.89 -2.71 -12.53
N VAL A 37 17.25 -2.55 -11.38
CA VAL A 37 16.08 -1.68 -11.20
C VAL A 37 16.46 -0.24 -11.51
N LEU A 38 17.53 0.29 -10.91
CA LEU A 38 18.04 1.64 -11.15
C LEU A 38 18.25 1.90 -12.66
N LYS A 39 18.90 0.97 -13.35
CA LYS A 39 19.17 1.06 -14.80
C LYS A 39 17.88 1.11 -15.63
N GLU A 40 16.87 0.30 -15.30
CA GLU A 40 15.61 0.29 -16.04
C GLU A 40 14.73 1.52 -15.72
N VAL A 41 14.75 2.01 -14.47
CA VAL A 41 14.10 3.29 -14.10
C VAL A 41 14.71 4.45 -14.87
N ILE A 42 16.04 4.65 -14.81
CA ILE A 42 16.73 5.73 -15.54
C ILE A 42 16.46 5.65 -17.05
N ARG A 43 16.42 4.44 -17.62
CA ARG A 43 16.10 4.25 -19.04
C ARG A 43 14.68 4.69 -19.36
N ALA A 44 13.71 4.34 -18.52
CA ALA A 44 12.31 4.72 -18.69
C ALA A 44 12.11 6.23 -18.50
N GLU A 45 12.73 6.84 -17.50
CA GLU A 45 12.74 8.29 -17.27
C GLU A 45 13.25 9.05 -18.49
N ARG A 46 14.39 8.63 -19.05
CA ARG A 46 14.94 9.25 -20.28
C ARG A 46 13.94 9.23 -21.43
N LYS A 47 13.25 8.10 -21.64
CA LYS A 47 12.23 8.01 -22.70
C LYS A 47 10.99 8.84 -22.39
N GLN A 48 10.59 8.90 -21.13
CA GLN A 48 9.50 9.77 -20.69
C GLN A 48 9.83 11.24 -20.96
N ASP A 49 11.06 11.68 -20.69
CA ASP A 49 11.55 13.04 -20.97
C ASP A 49 11.56 13.37 -22.45
N GLU A 50 12.07 12.47 -23.29
CA GLU A 50 12.05 12.61 -24.75
C GLU A 50 10.60 12.85 -25.24
N HIS A 51 9.64 12.07 -24.73
CA HIS A 51 8.22 12.24 -25.07
C HIS A 51 7.60 13.50 -24.46
N ARG A 52 7.98 13.92 -23.26
CA ARG A 52 7.54 15.19 -22.66
C ARG A 52 8.04 16.39 -23.47
N ALA A 53 9.29 16.36 -23.93
CA ALA A 53 9.84 17.37 -24.82
C ALA A 53 9.08 17.42 -26.16
N ALA A 54 8.89 16.28 -26.81
CA ALA A 54 8.09 16.19 -28.03
C ALA A 54 6.64 16.66 -27.83
N HIS A 55 6.01 16.32 -26.71
CA HIS A 55 4.65 16.77 -26.37
C HIS A 55 4.58 18.29 -26.22
N ARG A 56 5.56 18.91 -25.56
CA ARG A 56 5.64 20.38 -25.45
C ARG A 56 5.80 21.04 -26.81
N GLU A 57 6.66 20.49 -27.66
CA GLU A 57 6.88 21.02 -29.00
C GLU A 57 5.65 20.90 -29.90
N LEU A 58 4.96 19.76 -29.89
CA LEU A 58 3.70 19.59 -30.64
C LEU A 58 2.60 20.56 -30.16
N ASN A 59 2.51 20.80 -28.86
CA ASN A 59 1.58 21.79 -28.31
C ASN A 59 1.95 23.22 -28.71
N ARG A 60 3.25 23.55 -28.77
CA ARG A 60 3.73 24.84 -29.28
C ARG A 60 3.33 25.02 -30.74
N GLN A 61 3.59 24.03 -31.59
CA GLN A 61 3.20 24.04 -33.01
C GLN A 61 1.70 24.22 -33.21
N LEU A 62 0.88 23.56 -32.39
CA LEU A 62 -0.58 23.73 -32.44
C LEU A 62 -1.02 25.14 -32.05
N LYS A 63 -0.34 25.79 -31.09
CA LYS A 63 -0.65 27.16 -30.65
C LYS A 63 -0.18 28.22 -31.65
N THR A 64 0.99 28.03 -32.26
CA THR A 64 1.61 29.03 -33.15
C THR A 64 1.27 28.82 -34.63
N GLY A 65 0.80 27.63 -35.01
CA GLY A 65 0.49 27.30 -36.40
C GLY A 65 -0.88 27.80 -36.83
N ARG A 66 -0.93 28.70 -37.82
CA ARG A 66 -2.14 28.99 -38.63
C ARG A 66 -2.39 27.88 -39.66
N GLY A 67 -2.39 26.62 -39.20
CA GLY A 67 -2.57 25.45 -40.07
C GLY A 67 -4.03 25.23 -40.44
N SER A 68 -4.27 24.52 -41.55
CA SER A 68 -5.62 24.09 -41.93
C SER A 68 -6.25 23.20 -40.84
N LYS A 69 -7.57 22.99 -40.91
CA LYS A 69 -8.33 22.15 -39.98
C LYS A 69 -7.76 20.72 -39.92
N GLU A 70 -7.27 20.21 -41.05
CA GLU A 70 -6.68 18.88 -41.21
C GLU A 70 -5.34 18.77 -40.47
N ILE A 71 -4.47 19.77 -40.60
CA ILE A 71 -3.17 19.82 -39.90
C ILE A 71 -3.40 19.87 -38.38
N SER A 72 -4.35 20.69 -37.93
CA SER A 72 -4.72 20.79 -36.51
C SER A 72 -5.24 19.46 -35.96
N LYS A 73 -6.07 18.73 -36.73
CA LYS A 73 -6.58 17.41 -36.35
C LYS A 73 -5.45 16.38 -36.24
N ALA A 74 -4.52 16.36 -37.20
CA ALA A 74 -3.37 15.47 -37.19
C ALA A 74 -2.43 15.73 -35.99
N LEU A 75 -2.19 17.01 -35.65
CA LEU A 75 -1.42 17.40 -34.46
C LEU A 75 -2.08 16.92 -33.17
N LYS A 76 -3.40 17.11 -33.01
CA LYS A 76 -4.14 16.62 -31.83
C LYS A 76 -4.02 15.11 -31.65
N ILE A 77 -4.06 14.33 -32.74
CA ILE A 77 -3.85 12.88 -32.68
C ILE A 77 -2.42 12.55 -32.20
N LYS A 78 -1.39 13.23 -32.74
CA LYS A 78 0.00 13.04 -32.30
C LYS A 78 0.22 13.43 -30.83
N ILE A 79 -0.40 14.53 -30.37
CA ILE A 79 -0.36 14.98 -28.97
C ILE A 79 -0.96 13.90 -28.06
N LYS A 80 -2.18 13.42 -28.36
CA LYS A 80 -2.83 12.35 -27.59
C LYS A 80 -1.98 11.08 -27.55
N ARG A 81 -1.42 10.67 -28.69
CA ARG A 81 -0.53 9.50 -28.77
C ARG A 81 0.73 9.66 -27.92
N THR A 82 1.34 10.85 -27.95
CA THR A 82 2.55 11.17 -27.17
C THR A 82 2.26 11.22 -25.67
N ALA A 83 1.14 11.81 -25.26
CA ALA A 83 0.66 11.77 -23.88
C ALA A 83 0.48 10.32 -23.41
N GLY A 84 -0.09 9.45 -24.24
CA GLY A 84 -0.18 8.01 -23.95
C GLY A 84 1.18 7.31 -23.79
N PHE A 85 2.25 7.75 -24.45
CA PHE A 85 3.60 7.22 -24.20
C PHE A 85 4.14 7.68 -22.84
N ILE A 86 3.91 8.94 -22.46
CA ILE A 86 4.33 9.49 -21.17
C ILE A 86 3.69 8.70 -20.02
N ASP A 87 2.39 8.42 -20.12
CA ASP A 87 1.63 7.59 -19.16
C ASP A 87 2.19 6.16 -19.11
N ARG A 88 2.44 5.53 -20.26
CA ARG A 88 3.02 4.17 -20.30
C ARG A 88 4.39 4.08 -19.66
N TYR A 89 5.25 5.10 -19.81
CA TYR A 89 6.56 5.12 -19.13
C TYR A 89 6.42 5.39 -17.64
N ALA A 90 5.46 6.22 -17.20
CA ALA A 90 5.16 6.40 -15.77
C ALA A 90 4.77 5.06 -15.14
N LYS A 91 3.85 4.32 -15.78
CA LYS A 91 3.45 2.98 -15.36
C LYS A 91 4.62 2.02 -15.32
N GLN A 92 5.47 2.05 -16.34
CA GLN A 92 6.66 1.20 -16.37
C GLN A 92 7.64 1.51 -15.23
N ILE A 93 7.88 2.79 -14.90
CA ILE A 93 8.71 3.20 -13.77
C ILE A 93 8.13 2.67 -12.46
N TYR A 94 6.83 2.83 -12.25
CA TYR A 94 6.12 2.31 -11.08
C TYR A 94 6.33 0.80 -10.91
N ILE A 95 6.15 0.02 -11.99
CA ILE A 95 6.37 -1.44 -11.97
C ILE A 95 7.82 -1.79 -11.63
N TRP A 96 8.81 -1.07 -12.17
CA TRP A 96 10.22 -1.30 -11.80
C TRP A 96 10.46 -0.98 -10.32
N LYS A 97 9.87 0.11 -9.83
CA LYS A 97 9.95 0.48 -8.42
C LYS A 97 9.29 -0.56 -7.50
N CYS A 98 8.25 -1.28 -7.97
CA CYS A 98 7.68 -2.40 -7.22
C CYS A 98 8.69 -3.55 -7.00
N CYS A 99 9.72 -3.71 -7.86
CA CYS A 99 10.80 -4.67 -7.60
C CYS A 99 11.72 -4.18 -6.46
N GLY A 100 11.94 -2.87 -6.35
CA GLY A 100 12.64 -2.26 -5.22
C GLY A 100 11.83 -2.35 -3.93
N ASP A 101 10.52 -2.12 -4.00
CA ASP A 101 9.61 -2.40 -2.88
C ASP A 101 9.71 -3.87 -2.47
N ALA A 102 9.66 -4.80 -3.42
CA ALA A 102 9.76 -6.23 -3.13
C ALA A 102 11.05 -6.56 -2.37
N LEU A 103 12.20 -5.98 -2.77
CA LEU A 103 13.44 -6.13 -2.02
C LEU A 103 13.30 -5.64 -0.58
N ALA A 104 12.69 -4.49 -0.33
CA ALA A 104 12.52 -3.97 1.02
C ALA A 104 11.59 -4.84 1.89
N PHE A 105 10.44 -5.25 1.33
CA PHE A 105 9.44 -6.09 2.01
C PHE A 105 9.92 -7.50 2.35
N LEU A 106 11.02 -7.95 1.74
CA LEU A 106 11.66 -9.22 2.06
C LEU A 106 12.41 -9.19 3.41
N TYR A 107 12.78 -8.00 3.90
CA TYR A 107 13.54 -7.84 5.15
C TYR A 107 12.76 -7.09 6.24
N LEU A 108 11.98 -6.09 5.86
CA LEU A 108 11.29 -5.21 6.80
C LEU A 108 9.94 -5.76 7.24
N ASP A 109 9.56 -5.45 8.47
CA ASP A 109 8.20 -5.66 8.95
C ASP A 109 7.22 -4.79 8.14
N LYS A 110 6.09 -5.39 7.77
CA LYS A 110 5.07 -4.78 6.91
C LYS A 110 4.39 -3.59 7.58
N PHE A 111 4.27 -3.62 8.91
CA PHE A 111 3.72 -2.49 9.67
C PHE A 111 4.74 -1.40 9.89
N ALA A 112 6.03 -1.72 10.01
CA ALA A 112 7.11 -0.75 10.14
C ALA A 112 7.36 0.01 8.82
N ILE A 113 7.49 -0.69 7.69
CA ILE A 113 7.84 -0.08 6.40
C ILE A 113 6.81 0.96 5.94
N LYS A 114 5.51 0.80 6.28
CA LYS A 114 4.47 1.79 5.98
C LYS A 114 4.80 3.16 6.58
N HIS A 115 5.62 3.23 7.63
CA HIS A 115 6.03 4.48 8.23
C HIS A 115 6.96 5.31 7.36
N ALA A 116 7.69 4.68 6.45
CA ALA A 116 8.52 5.35 5.45
C ALA A 116 7.73 5.89 4.24
N TYR A 117 6.42 5.63 4.14
CA TYR A 117 5.59 6.06 3.02
C TYR A 117 4.85 7.38 3.24
N TYR A 118 4.37 7.59 4.47
CA TYR A 118 3.61 8.79 4.85
C TYR A 118 4.51 9.87 5.43
N ASP A 119 4.06 11.12 5.34
CA ASP A 119 4.71 12.24 6.01
C ASP A 119 4.61 12.10 7.54
N THR A 120 5.58 12.63 8.27
CA THR A 120 5.65 12.56 9.74
C THR A 120 4.82 13.64 10.43
N ASP A 121 4.48 14.73 9.74
CA ASP A 121 3.72 15.85 10.29
C ASP A 121 2.24 15.77 9.95
N ARG A 122 1.87 15.03 8.90
CA ARG A 122 0.49 14.87 8.43
C ARG A 122 0.26 13.44 7.94
N PHE A 123 -0.95 12.92 8.14
CA PHE A 123 -1.36 11.63 7.58
C PHE A 123 -1.63 11.76 6.06
N ALA A 124 -0.58 12.04 5.30
CA ALA A 124 -0.59 12.21 3.87
C ALA A 124 0.59 11.47 3.25
N ILE A 125 0.42 10.97 2.03
CA ILE A 125 1.50 10.31 1.30
C ILE A 125 2.64 11.32 1.12
N LYS A 126 3.85 10.95 1.54
CA LYS A 126 5.02 11.80 1.34
C LYS A 126 5.27 11.95 -0.16
N PRO A 127 5.56 13.14 -0.70
CA PRO A 127 5.85 13.29 -2.14
C PRO A 127 6.98 12.35 -2.60
N ASP A 128 6.79 11.70 -3.76
CA ASP A 128 7.83 10.85 -4.36
C ASP A 128 9.09 11.68 -4.67
N ALA A 129 10.23 11.02 -4.64
CA ALA A 129 11.46 11.62 -5.13
C ALA A 129 11.33 11.98 -6.61
N GLY A 130 11.89 13.12 -7.01
CA GLY A 130 11.97 13.49 -8.41
C GLY A 130 12.84 12.51 -9.21
N MET A 131 12.96 12.75 -10.52
CA MET A 131 13.73 11.89 -11.43
C MET A 131 15.15 11.61 -10.92
N ILE A 132 15.57 10.35 -11.00
CA ILE A 132 16.93 9.92 -10.62
C ILE A 132 17.94 10.47 -11.62
N ARG A 133 17.59 10.46 -12.92
CA ARG A 133 18.44 10.95 -13.99
C ARG A 133 18.79 12.43 -13.81
N GLY A 134 20.08 12.74 -13.92
CA GLY A 134 20.60 14.11 -13.90
C GLY A 134 20.93 14.65 -12.52
N LYS A 135 20.79 13.83 -11.46
CA LYS A 135 21.31 14.14 -10.13
C LYS A 135 22.81 13.84 -10.06
N GLU A 136 23.60 14.80 -9.60
CA GLU A 136 25.04 14.61 -9.36
C GLU A 136 25.34 13.71 -8.15
N GLY A 137 24.36 13.50 -7.25
CA GLY A 137 24.50 12.76 -6.00
C GLY A 137 24.56 11.23 -6.10
N LEU A 138 24.12 10.64 -7.23
CA LEU A 138 23.94 9.18 -7.37
C LEU A 138 25.22 8.37 -7.11
N ALA A 139 26.39 8.91 -7.43
CA ALA A 139 27.66 8.22 -7.16
C ALA A 139 27.91 8.05 -5.65
N GLY A 140 27.55 9.04 -4.84
CA GLY A 140 27.63 8.97 -3.38
C GLY A 140 26.63 7.97 -2.81
N GLU A 141 25.39 7.99 -3.32
CA GLU A 141 24.34 7.04 -2.94
C GLU A 141 24.76 5.59 -3.22
N LEU A 142 25.32 5.32 -4.41
CA LEU A 142 25.86 4.00 -4.78
C LEU A 142 27.06 3.59 -3.92
N THR A 143 27.94 4.53 -3.56
CA THR A 143 29.06 4.26 -2.67
C THR A 143 28.57 3.85 -1.28
N CYS A 144 27.55 4.54 -0.76
CA CYS A 144 26.92 4.19 0.51
C CYS A 144 26.24 2.82 0.45
N LEU A 145 25.47 2.55 -0.61
CA LEU A 145 24.85 1.25 -0.86
C LEU A 145 25.90 0.13 -0.88
N PHE A 146 26.97 0.27 -1.67
CA PHE A 146 27.98 -0.77 -1.79
C PHE A 146 28.74 -0.99 -0.48
N SER A 147 29.05 0.09 0.24
CA SER A 147 29.66 -0.02 1.57
C SER A 147 28.77 -0.81 2.52
N ALA A 148 27.45 -0.55 2.57
CA ALA A 148 26.53 -1.33 3.41
C ALA A 148 26.55 -2.82 3.05
N LEU A 149 26.48 -3.16 1.76
CA LEU A 149 26.51 -4.54 1.30
C LEU A 149 27.86 -5.24 1.58
N GLU A 150 28.98 -4.52 1.47
CA GLU A 150 30.32 -5.03 1.82
C GLU A 150 30.45 -5.33 3.32
N HIS A 151 29.71 -4.62 4.16
CA HIS A 151 29.60 -4.88 5.60
C HIS A 151 28.44 -5.83 5.96
N GLN A 152 27.92 -6.59 4.98
CA GLN A 152 26.84 -7.57 5.16
C GLN A 152 25.55 -6.97 5.73
N VAL A 153 25.25 -5.72 5.38
CA VAL A 153 23.97 -5.08 5.70
C VAL A 153 23.13 -4.97 4.43
N PRO A 154 21.99 -5.69 4.33
CA PRO A 154 21.12 -5.60 3.16
C PRO A 154 20.59 -4.18 3.05
N SER A 155 20.52 -3.66 1.82
CA SER A 155 20.18 -2.25 1.58
C SER A 155 19.56 -2.02 0.21
N VAL A 156 18.81 -0.93 0.10
CA VAL A 156 18.12 -0.51 -1.13
C VAL A 156 18.23 0.99 -1.33
N LEU A 157 18.34 1.44 -2.57
CA LEU A 157 18.20 2.87 -2.89
C LEU A 157 16.72 3.29 -2.70
N SER A 158 16.44 4.30 -1.90
CA SER A 158 15.06 4.76 -1.66
C SER A 158 14.37 5.18 -2.95
N ASP A 159 15.12 5.85 -3.85
CA ASP A 159 14.67 6.35 -5.16
C ASP A 159 14.15 5.24 -6.11
N ILE A 160 14.54 3.97 -5.89
CA ILE A 160 14.05 2.84 -6.68
C ILE A 160 12.86 2.11 -6.05
N THR A 161 12.26 2.67 -5.01
CA THR A 161 11.06 2.13 -4.34
C THR A 161 9.89 3.09 -4.50
N ASN A 162 8.65 2.59 -4.37
CA ASN A 162 7.46 3.44 -4.23
C ASN A 162 7.12 3.72 -2.75
N THR A 163 7.58 2.83 -1.85
CA THR A 163 7.19 2.80 -0.43
C THR A 163 8.15 3.58 0.46
N ILE A 164 9.47 3.41 0.29
CA ILE A 164 10.46 4.09 1.12
C ILE A 164 10.74 5.47 0.53
N ARG A 165 10.18 6.51 1.17
CA ARG A 165 10.26 7.90 0.70
C ARG A 165 11.18 8.78 1.56
N TYR A 166 11.97 8.17 2.44
CA TYR A 166 12.93 8.83 3.32
C TYR A 166 14.35 8.35 3.05
N GLY A 167 15.32 9.28 3.16
CA GLY A 167 16.72 9.04 2.85
C GLY A 167 16.95 8.75 1.36
N ASP A 168 18.23 8.60 1.02
CA ASP A 168 18.67 8.20 -0.32
C ASP A 168 18.97 6.68 -0.38
N VAL A 169 19.46 6.12 0.73
CA VAL A 169 19.71 4.70 0.93
C VAL A 169 18.95 4.24 2.18
N CYS A 170 18.30 3.09 2.15
CA CYS A 170 17.69 2.48 3.33
C CYS A 170 18.41 1.17 3.66
N LEU A 171 18.87 1.05 4.91
CA LEU A 171 19.38 -0.20 5.44
C LEU A 171 18.21 -1.08 5.91
N LEU A 172 18.37 -2.38 5.69
CA LEU A 172 17.36 -3.41 5.86
C LEU A 172 17.81 -4.51 6.83
N GLY A 173 18.87 -4.27 7.60
CA GLY A 173 19.48 -5.28 8.49
C GLY A 173 18.68 -5.59 9.76
N ALA A 174 17.55 -4.92 9.98
CA ALA A 174 16.63 -5.12 11.09
C ALA A 174 15.18 -5.04 10.57
N SER A 175 14.19 -5.33 11.43
CA SER A 175 12.77 -5.30 11.06
C SER A 175 12.27 -3.89 10.70
N ASP A 176 12.88 -2.84 11.26
CA ASP A 176 12.50 -1.46 11.02
C ASP A 176 13.39 -0.80 9.96
N PRO A 177 12.83 0.05 9.07
CA PRO A 177 13.62 0.74 8.06
C PRO A 177 14.58 1.75 8.69
N VAL A 178 15.85 1.73 8.27
CA VAL A 178 16.85 2.73 8.67
C VAL A 178 17.26 3.57 7.45
N PRO A 179 16.56 4.68 7.16
CA PRO A 179 16.91 5.58 6.07
C PRO A 179 18.17 6.39 6.38
N ILE A 180 19.02 6.57 5.37
CA ILE A 180 20.27 7.33 5.40
C ILE A 180 20.20 8.39 4.30
N GLU A 181 20.38 9.66 4.70
CA GLU A 181 20.58 10.78 3.77
C GLU A 181 22.08 10.91 3.45
N VAL A 182 22.44 10.80 2.18
CA VAL A 182 23.83 10.87 1.71
C VAL A 182 24.17 12.30 1.32
N LYS A 183 25.05 12.93 2.10
CA LYS A 183 25.46 14.32 1.85
C LYS A 183 26.71 14.39 0.97
N SER A 184 26.62 15.13 -0.13
CA SER A 184 27.78 15.52 -0.95
C SER A 184 28.50 16.77 -0.42
N SER A 185 27.87 17.56 0.46
CA SER A 185 28.43 18.79 1.04
C SER A 185 28.13 18.91 2.54
N PRO A 186 29.07 19.44 3.34
CA PRO A 186 28.88 19.65 4.78
C PRO A 186 27.91 20.80 5.10
N LYS A 187 27.67 21.75 4.18
CA LYS A 187 26.72 22.86 4.40
C LYS A 187 25.28 22.39 4.16
N GLN A 188 24.47 22.36 5.21
CA GLN A 188 23.04 22.06 5.10
C GLN A 188 22.24 23.27 4.63
N SER A 189 21.53 23.09 3.51
CA SER A 189 20.47 24.01 3.10
C SER A 189 19.27 23.93 4.07
N SER A 190 18.41 24.95 4.05
CA SER A 190 17.15 24.95 4.82
C SER A 190 16.27 23.73 4.49
N ARG A 191 16.27 23.30 3.23
CA ARG A 191 15.62 22.07 2.76
C ARG A 191 16.22 20.83 3.42
N GLY A 192 17.55 20.72 3.43
CA GLY A 192 18.25 19.59 4.05
C GLY A 192 18.03 19.48 5.56
N ARG A 193 17.86 20.62 6.26
CA ARG A 193 17.49 20.61 7.68
C ARG A 193 16.09 20.03 7.91
N ARG A 194 15.09 20.47 7.13
CA ARG A 194 13.72 19.93 7.21
C ARG A 194 13.65 18.45 6.90
N GLN A 195 14.43 17.96 5.92
CA GLN A 195 14.51 16.52 5.64
C GLN A 195 15.11 15.75 6.81
N ALA A 196 16.18 16.26 7.42
CA ALA A 196 16.80 15.67 8.60
C ALA A 196 15.83 15.64 9.81
N GLU A 197 15.10 16.72 10.07
CA GLU A 197 14.10 16.79 11.15
C GLU A 197 12.98 15.74 10.97
N LYS A 198 12.47 15.58 9.74
CA LYS A 198 11.45 14.57 9.47
C LYS A 198 11.99 13.14 9.59
N MET A 199 13.22 12.92 9.13
CA MET A 199 13.88 11.62 9.28
C MET A 199 14.14 11.29 10.75
N GLU A 200 14.51 12.28 11.56
CA GLU A 200 14.67 12.14 13.00
C GLU A 200 13.36 11.76 13.69
N LYS A 201 12.26 12.43 13.36
CA LYS A 201 10.92 12.08 13.87
C LYS A 201 10.52 10.66 13.51
N LEU A 202 10.77 10.23 12.27
CA LEU A 202 10.50 8.85 11.85
C LEU A 202 11.34 7.86 12.65
N ARG A 203 12.65 8.10 12.75
CA ARG A 203 13.58 7.21 13.47
C ARG A 203 13.21 7.10 14.94
N SER A 204 13.00 8.23 15.61
CA SER A 204 12.58 8.26 17.02
C SER A 204 11.29 7.47 17.23
N PHE A 205 10.28 7.64 16.36
CA PHE A 205 9.03 6.89 16.49
C PHE A 205 9.20 5.38 16.31
N LEU A 206 10.06 4.95 15.38
CA LEU A 206 10.36 3.53 15.18
C LEU A 206 11.17 2.95 16.36
N GLU A 207 12.11 3.70 16.92
CA GLU A 207 12.96 3.28 18.04
C GLU A 207 12.21 3.21 19.38
N THR A 208 11.26 4.12 19.63
CA THR A 208 10.57 4.23 20.93
C THR A 208 9.15 3.67 20.92
N ASP A 209 8.64 3.27 19.75
CA ASP A 209 7.26 2.86 19.50
C ASP A 209 6.20 3.90 19.90
N ARG A 210 6.60 5.15 20.18
CA ARG A 210 5.73 6.21 20.71
C ARG A 210 6.10 7.57 20.17
N ALA A 211 5.10 8.38 19.83
CA ALA A 211 5.30 9.79 19.53
C ALA A 211 4.04 10.62 19.80
N VAL A 212 4.23 11.85 20.27
CA VAL A 212 3.15 12.83 20.46
C VAL A 212 2.97 13.65 19.19
N GLY A 213 1.72 13.87 18.76
CA GLY A 213 1.43 14.69 17.58
C GLY A 213 1.83 14.03 16.25
N TYR A 214 2.09 12.72 16.25
CA TYR A 214 2.62 12.02 15.08
C TYR A 214 1.60 12.03 13.95
N ARG A 215 2.03 12.48 12.76
CA ARG A 215 1.15 12.67 11.58
C ARG A 215 -0.02 13.62 11.80
N GLY A 216 0.08 14.51 12.78
CA GLY A 216 -0.98 15.43 13.13
C GLY A 216 -2.11 14.79 13.94
N ALA A 217 -1.97 13.53 14.35
CA ALA A 217 -2.89 12.93 15.32
C ALA A 217 -2.75 13.65 16.67
N PRO A 218 -3.84 14.06 17.32
CA PRO A 218 -3.78 14.63 18.66
C PRO A 218 -3.33 13.57 19.68
N GLY A 219 -2.61 13.99 20.71
CA GLY A 219 -2.17 13.08 21.77
C GLY A 219 -1.01 12.18 21.37
N GLU A 220 -0.92 11.03 22.03
CA GLU A 220 0.13 10.03 21.81
C GLU A 220 -0.31 8.99 20.78
N THR A 221 0.59 8.67 19.85
CA THR A 221 0.48 7.53 18.94
C THR A 221 1.47 6.47 19.38
N MET A 222 1.00 5.22 19.46
CA MET A 222 1.81 4.08 19.89
C MET A 222 1.75 2.95 18.85
N ARG A 223 2.89 2.29 18.61
CA ARG A 223 2.94 1.01 17.89
C ARG A 223 2.62 -0.11 18.85
N GLN A 224 1.72 -1.00 18.43
CA GLN A 224 1.43 -2.24 19.13
C GLN A 224 1.83 -3.40 18.22
N ALA A 225 2.57 -4.35 18.77
CA ALA A 225 2.92 -5.56 18.08
C ALA A 225 1.66 -6.44 17.90
N VAL A 226 1.47 -6.97 16.70
CA VAL A 226 0.49 -8.04 16.47
C VAL A 226 1.19 -9.36 16.73
N THR A 227 0.78 -10.06 17.78
CA THR A 227 1.38 -11.33 18.25
C THR A 227 0.94 -12.52 17.40
N LEU A 228 -0.25 -12.43 16.80
CA LEU A 228 -0.84 -13.45 15.95
C LEU A 228 -0.12 -13.55 14.59
N PRO A 229 0.46 -14.72 14.25
CA PRO A 229 1.07 -14.95 12.95
C PRO A 229 0.08 -14.68 11.81
N GLU A 230 0.52 -13.93 10.82
CA GLU A 230 -0.31 -13.56 9.67
C GLU A 230 -0.76 -14.75 8.85
N ARG A 231 -2.07 -14.83 8.56
CA ARG A 231 -2.65 -15.80 7.63
C ARG A 231 -3.03 -15.10 6.34
N THR A 232 -2.65 -15.69 5.20
CA THR A 232 -2.94 -15.16 3.87
C THR A 232 -3.51 -16.23 2.96
N ASN A 233 -4.23 -15.79 1.94
CA ASN A 233 -4.84 -16.60 0.89
C ASN A 233 -4.05 -16.49 -0.43
N VAL A 234 -2.74 -16.22 -0.36
CA VAL A 234 -1.87 -16.05 -1.53
C VAL A 234 -1.84 -17.30 -2.40
N ASP A 235 -1.83 -18.50 -1.80
CA ASP A 235 -1.83 -19.75 -2.57
C ASP A 235 -3.13 -19.93 -3.35
N ALA A 236 -4.27 -19.70 -2.70
CA ALA A 236 -5.59 -19.75 -3.34
C ALA A 236 -5.74 -18.72 -4.47
N LEU A 237 -5.10 -17.55 -4.37
CA LEU A 237 -5.01 -16.59 -5.47
C LEU A 237 -4.22 -17.18 -6.65
N ASN A 238 -3.03 -17.74 -6.41
CA ASN A 238 -2.17 -18.25 -7.48
C ASN A 238 -2.81 -19.46 -8.19
N GLU A 239 -3.51 -20.32 -7.44
CA GLU A 239 -4.33 -21.40 -7.99
C GLU A 239 -5.47 -20.86 -8.86
N CYS A 240 -6.17 -19.83 -8.39
CA CYS A 240 -7.24 -19.16 -9.15
C CYS A 240 -6.71 -18.57 -10.46
N ILE A 241 -5.55 -17.90 -10.43
CA ILE A 241 -4.90 -17.36 -11.63
C ILE A 241 -4.51 -18.49 -12.60
N ALA A 242 -3.92 -19.57 -12.09
CA ALA A 242 -3.53 -20.72 -12.90
C ALA A 242 -4.74 -21.38 -13.57
N GLU A 243 -5.86 -21.52 -12.86
CA GLU A 243 -7.09 -22.05 -13.43
C GLU A 243 -7.67 -21.12 -14.49
N ALA A 244 -7.76 -19.82 -14.21
CA ALA A 244 -8.25 -18.84 -15.18
C ALA A 244 -7.43 -18.85 -16.48
N LYS A 245 -6.12 -19.11 -16.40
CA LYS A 245 -5.26 -19.26 -17.58
C LYS A 245 -5.61 -20.50 -18.43
N ARG A 246 -6.15 -21.55 -17.82
CA ARG A 246 -6.59 -22.78 -18.53
C ARG A 246 -7.98 -22.62 -19.14
N THR A 247 -8.92 -22.05 -18.39
CA THR A 247 -10.35 -22.03 -18.73
C THR A 247 -10.85 -20.68 -19.26
N GLY A 248 -10.01 -19.65 -19.23
CA GLY A 248 -10.36 -18.26 -19.50
C GLY A 248 -10.79 -17.49 -18.24
N PHE A 249 -11.38 -18.18 -17.26
CA PHE A 249 -11.96 -17.56 -16.07
C PHE A 249 -12.01 -18.53 -14.89
N ALA A 250 -11.73 -18.03 -13.69
CA ALA A 250 -11.87 -18.80 -12.45
C ALA A 250 -12.36 -17.93 -11.29
N ILE A 251 -13.05 -18.57 -10.35
CA ILE A 251 -13.45 -18.01 -9.07
C ILE A 251 -12.93 -18.91 -7.96
N SER A 252 -12.34 -18.31 -6.93
CA SER A 252 -11.93 -18.99 -5.71
C SER A 252 -12.58 -18.33 -4.49
N ARG A 253 -12.96 -19.11 -3.48
CA ARG A 253 -13.54 -18.66 -2.22
C ARG A 253 -12.75 -19.29 -1.07
N PRO A 254 -11.59 -18.73 -0.73
CA PRO A 254 -10.65 -19.39 0.19
C PRO A 254 -11.15 -19.46 1.62
N GLU A 255 -12.04 -18.54 2.02
CA GLU A 255 -12.67 -18.52 3.35
C GLU A 255 -14.03 -17.81 3.28
N PRO A 256 -14.90 -17.97 4.31
CA PRO A 256 -16.15 -17.24 4.40
C PRO A 256 -15.95 -15.73 4.22
N GLY A 257 -16.77 -15.13 3.36
CA GLY A 257 -16.72 -13.69 3.09
C GLY A 257 -15.62 -13.23 2.14
N ILE A 258 -14.74 -14.09 1.61
CA ILE A 258 -13.76 -13.71 0.57
C ILE A 258 -14.07 -14.40 -0.77
N ALA A 259 -13.98 -13.63 -1.85
CA ALA A 259 -13.98 -14.16 -3.21
C ALA A 259 -12.87 -13.54 -4.06
N PHE A 260 -12.15 -14.36 -4.80
CA PHE A 260 -11.22 -13.95 -5.85
C PHE A 260 -11.77 -14.35 -7.20
N ALA A 261 -11.76 -13.43 -8.16
CA ALA A 261 -12.07 -13.72 -9.55
C ALA A 261 -10.87 -13.35 -10.43
N ALA A 262 -10.39 -14.31 -11.22
CA ALA A 262 -9.33 -14.11 -12.20
C ALA A 262 -9.89 -14.31 -13.62
N ILE A 263 -9.64 -13.34 -14.50
CA ILE A 263 -10.14 -13.32 -15.88
C ILE A 263 -8.95 -13.22 -16.82
N ALA A 264 -8.63 -14.30 -17.54
CA ALA A 264 -7.54 -14.35 -18.52
C ALA A 264 -8.02 -14.34 -19.98
N GLY A 265 -9.34 -14.29 -20.19
CA GLY A 265 -10.00 -14.31 -21.50
C GLY A 265 -11.45 -14.77 -21.37
N GLY A 266 -12.15 -14.93 -22.50
CA GLY A 266 -13.55 -15.39 -22.50
C GLY A 266 -14.55 -14.36 -21.97
N ARG A 267 -15.80 -14.78 -21.80
CA ARG A 267 -16.87 -13.95 -21.23
C ARG A 267 -17.01 -14.34 -19.75
N PRO A 268 -16.62 -13.48 -18.80
CA PRO A 268 -16.74 -13.80 -17.39
C PRO A 268 -18.21 -13.96 -17.00
N ASP A 269 -18.47 -14.94 -16.14
CA ASP A 269 -19.77 -15.10 -15.50
C ASP A 269 -19.84 -14.15 -14.29
N TYR A 270 -20.30 -12.93 -14.53
CA TYR A 270 -20.44 -11.92 -13.48
C TYR A 270 -21.45 -12.34 -12.41
N ALA A 271 -22.48 -13.11 -12.76
CA ALA A 271 -23.45 -13.61 -11.79
C ALA A 271 -22.75 -14.52 -10.78
N ALA A 272 -21.91 -15.45 -11.25
CA ALA A 272 -21.11 -16.31 -10.37
C ALA A 272 -20.14 -15.54 -9.44
N ILE A 273 -19.69 -14.34 -9.82
CA ILE A 273 -18.85 -13.47 -8.97
C ILE A 273 -19.68 -12.78 -7.89
N PHE A 274 -20.80 -12.16 -8.29
CA PHE A 274 -21.54 -11.23 -7.44
C PHE A 274 -22.71 -11.87 -6.66
N GLU A 275 -23.37 -12.89 -7.18
CA GLU A 275 -24.55 -13.49 -6.54
C GLU A 275 -24.29 -13.98 -5.12
N PRO A 276 -23.18 -14.68 -4.82
CA PRO A 276 -22.91 -15.13 -3.45
C PRO A 276 -22.61 -14.00 -2.47
N LEU A 277 -22.37 -12.79 -2.97
CA LEU A 277 -22.06 -11.58 -2.22
C LEU A 277 -23.22 -10.57 -2.25
N ALA A 278 -24.31 -10.87 -2.97
CA ALA A 278 -25.37 -9.91 -3.28
C ALA A 278 -26.20 -9.48 -2.05
N HIS A 279 -26.16 -10.27 -0.98
CA HIS A 279 -26.90 -10.01 0.26
C HIS A 279 -26.03 -9.44 1.38
N GLU A 280 -24.75 -9.20 1.13
CA GLU A 280 -23.80 -8.73 2.13
C GLU A 280 -23.22 -7.36 1.74
N ARG A 281 -22.92 -6.52 2.74
CA ARG A 281 -22.16 -5.29 2.52
C ARG A 281 -20.73 -5.66 2.14
N CYS A 282 -20.48 -5.69 0.84
CA CYS A 282 -19.18 -6.07 0.29
C CYS A 282 -18.37 -4.87 -0.19
N VAL A 283 -17.05 -5.00 -0.08
CA VAL A 283 -16.10 -4.13 -0.75
C VAL A 283 -15.44 -4.92 -1.89
N PHE A 284 -15.32 -4.28 -3.04
CA PHE A 284 -14.70 -4.85 -4.22
C PHE A 284 -13.49 -4.03 -4.63
N TRP A 285 -12.37 -4.72 -4.89
CA TRP A 285 -11.15 -4.12 -5.40
C TRP A 285 -10.84 -4.67 -6.80
N THR A 286 -10.58 -3.77 -7.73
CA THR A 286 -10.12 -4.12 -9.08
C THR A 286 -8.61 -3.91 -9.15
N LEU A 287 -7.84 -4.96 -8.89
CA LEU A 287 -6.39 -4.86 -8.67
C LEU A 287 -5.65 -4.29 -9.89
N ASN A 288 -6.15 -4.52 -11.10
CA ASN A 288 -5.60 -3.93 -12.32
C ASN A 288 -5.77 -2.41 -12.38
N GLY A 289 -6.90 -1.89 -11.89
CA GLY A 289 -7.16 -0.45 -11.77
C GLY A 289 -6.17 0.17 -10.80
N ASP A 290 -6.11 -0.38 -9.59
CA ASP A 290 -5.25 0.11 -8.51
C ASP A 290 -3.76 0.08 -8.89
N LYS A 291 -3.30 -0.97 -9.57
CA LYS A 291 -1.96 -1.04 -10.16
C LYS A 291 -1.71 0.08 -11.17
N ASN A 292 -2.68 0.36 -12.03
CA ASN A 292 -2.54 1.36 -13.10
C ASN A 292 -2.62 2.80 -12.56
N ASP A 293 -3.26 2.99 -11.41
CA ASP A 293 -3.44 4.27 -10.71
C ASP A 293 -2.38 4.51 -9.62
N PHE A 294 -1.40 3.60 -9.49
CA PHE A 294 -0.29 3.67 -8.52
C PHE A 294 -0.73 3.59 -7.05
N ALA A 295 -1.83 2.89 -6.79
CA ALA A 295 -2.48 2.83 -5.49
C ALA A 295 -2.05 1.64 -4.61
N TRP A 296 -1.06 0.84 -5.02
CA TRP A 296 -0.67 -0.38 -4.28
C TRP A 296 0.22 -0.10 -3.06
N ALA A 297 1.01 0.97 -3.07
CA ALA A 297 1.83 1.31 -1.90
C ALA A 297 0.93 1.89 -0.79
N PRO A 298 1.16 1.53 0.50
CA PRO A 298 2.35 0.87 1.03
C PRO A 298 2.13 -0.61 1.41
N TYR A 299 1.37 -1.36 0.62
CA TYR A 299 1.12 -2.79 0.88
C TYR A 299 2.24 -3.66 0.29
N THR A 300 2.30 -4.93 0.74
CA THR A 300 3.18 -5.94 0.13
C THR A 300 2.98 -5.91 -1.40
N PRO A 301 4.04 -5.70 -2.19
CA PRO A 301 3.91 -5.50 -3.63
C PRO A 301 3.43 -6.80 -4.30
N PHE A 302 2.58 -6.66 -5.32
CA PHE A 302 2.03 -7.80 -6.08
C PHE A 302 3.10 -8.72 -6.71
N ILE A 303 4.34 -8.23 -6.85
CA ILE A 303 5.50 -9.00 -7.31
C ILE A 303 5.85 -10.15 -6.34
N LEU A 304 5.57 -9.96 -5.04
CA LEU A 304 5.76 -11.00 -4.03
C LEU A 304 4.56 -11.93 -3.88
N THR A 305 3.34 -11.49 -4.25
CA THR A 305 2.12 -12.29 -4.06
C THR A 305 1.73 -13.09 -5.30
N ILE A 306 2.05 -12.64 -6.53
CA ILE A 306 1.89 -13.45 -7.74
C ILE A 306 3.21 -14.19 -8.00
N ARG A 307 3.21 -15.50 -7.76
CA ARG A 307 4.43 -16.31 -7.67
C ARG A 307 5.01 -16.67 -9.01
N GLU A 308 4.16 -17.11 -9.94
CA GLU A 308 4.61 -17.55 -11.26
C GLU A 308 4.97 -16.34 -12.14
N PRO A 309 6.24 -16.19 -12.60
CA PRO A 309 6.67 -14.98 -13.32
C PRO A 309 5.86 -14.68 -14.57
N GLN A 310 5.39 -15.70 -15.31
CA GLN A 310 4.56 -15.46 -16.48
C GLN A 310 3.17 -14.94 -16.10
N HIS A 311 2.56 -15.45 -15.03
CA HIS A 311 1.28 -14.94 -14.51
C HIS A 311 1.40 -13.49 -14.05
N LEU A 312 2.50 -13.16 -13.37
CA LEU A 312 2.81 -11.81 -12.94
C LEU A 312 2.94 -10.85 -14.14
N LEU A 313 3.68 -11.26 -15.18
CA LEU A 313 3.81 -10.48 -16.40
C LEU A 313 2.45 -10.25 -17.08
N ASP A 314 1.63 -11.30 -17.15
CA ASP A 314 0.29 -11.21 -17.74
C ASP A 314 -0.64 -10.26 -16.96
N PHE A 315 -0.60 -10.27 -15.63
CA PHE A 315 -1.31 -9.31 -14.79
C PHE A 315 -0.81 -7.88 -15.02
N ILE A 316 0.51 -7.67 -15.08
CA ILE A 316 1.12 -6.37 -15.37
C ILE A 316 0.65 -5.86 -16.73
N GLU A 317 0.65 -6.72 -17.76
CA GLU A 317 0.29 -6.36 -19.12
C GLU A 317 -1.21 -6.12 -19.34
N GLY A 318 -2.05 -6.64 -18.44
CA GLY A 318 -3.51 -6.61 -18.55
C GLY A 318 -4.07 -7.80 -19.33
N ASN A 319 -3.32 -8.88 -19.45
CA ASN A 319 -3.79 -10.15 -19.99
C ASN A 319 -4.54 -10.98 -18.94
N ILE A 320 -4.36 -10.67 -17.65
CA ILE A 320 -5.14 -11.21 -16.53
C ILE A 320 -5.72 -10.04 -15.74
N PHE A 321 -7.03 -10.09 -15.49
CA PHE A 321 -7.73 -9.18 -14.59
C PHE A 321 -8.09 -9.88 -13.29
N ILE A 322 -7.82 -9.23 -12.15
CA ILE A 322 -8.09 -9.78 -10.81
C ILE A 322 -9.06 -8.86 -10.08
N ILE A 323 -10.13 -9.44 -9.57
CA ILE A 323 -11.11 -8.79 -8.69
C ILE A 323 -11.07 -9.52 -7.35
N VAL A 324 -11.01 -8.75 -6.27
CA VAL A 324 -11.15 -9.26 -4.90
C VAL A 324 -12.44 -8.69 -4.32
N GLY A 325 -13.31 -9.55 -3.81
CA GLY A 325 -14.49 -9.19 -3.04
C GLY A 325 -14.32 -9.63 -1.60
N ALA A 326 -14.66 -8.77 -0.65
CA ALA A 326 -14.71 -9.12 0.78
C ALA A 326 -16.01 -8.63 1.41
N SER A 327 -16.62 -9.48 2.22
CA SER A 327 -17.80 -9.19 3.01
C SER A 327 -17.44 -8.54 4.33
N MET A 328 -17.93 -7.31 4.51
CA MET A 328 -17.73 -6.58 5.76
C MET A 328 -18.71 -7.04 6.84
N ASP A 329 -19.86 -7.59 6.45
CA ASP A 329 -20.79 -8.21 7.41
C ASP A 329 -20.17 -9.47 8.02
N GLU A 330 -19.52 -10.30 7.20
CA GLU A 330 -18.79 -11.46 7.71
C GLU A 330 -17.63 -11.05 8.62
N LEU A 331 -16.88 -10.01 8.26
CA LEU A 331 -15.83 -9.47 9.14
C LEU A 331 -16.40 -9.01 10.49
N CYS A 332 -17.49 -8.24 10.49
CA CYS A 332 -18.18 -7.83 11.72
C CYS A 332 -18.64 -9.04 12.56
N ARG A 333 -19.22 -10.07 11.92
CA ARG A 333 -19.63 -11.31 12.60
C ARG A 333 -18.44 -12.01 13.24
N GLN A 334 -17.34 -12.17 12.50
CA GLN A 334 -16.13 -12.82 13.00
C GLN A 334 -15.45 -12.03 14.12
N MET A 335 -15.63 -10.71 14.16
CA MET A 335 -15.09 -9.85 15.21
C MET A 335 -15.96 -9.74 16.45
N ALA A 336 -17.21 -10.20 16.40
CA ALA A 336 -18.16 -10.09 17.52
C ALA A 336 -17.53 -10.56 18.83
N ALA A 337 -17.70 -9.76 19.89
CA ALA A 337 -17.14 -10.00 21.21
C ALA A 337 -18.11 -9.48 22.28
N PRO A 338 -18.13 -10.06 23.50
CA PRO A 338 -18.98 -9.58 24.58
C PRO A 338 -18.75 -8.08 24.85
N GLY A 339 -19.83 -7.32 25.01
CA GLY A 339 -19.78 -5.88 25.28
C GLY A 339 -19.45 -4.99 24.07
N TRP A 340 -19.10 -5.55 22.90
CA TRP A 340 -18.75 -4.78 21.70
C TRP A 340 -19.85 -4.79 20.63
N GLN A 341 -20.19 -3.60 20.15
CA GLN A 341 -20.92 -3.38 18.91
C GLN A 341 -19.94 -2.97 17.82
N ILE A 342 -19.98 -3.66 16.68
CA ILE A 342 -19.04 -3.44 15.56
C ILE A 342 -19.83 -3.18 14.29
N GLU A 343 -19.62 -2.01 13.68
CA GLU A 343 -20.32 -1.59 12.47
C GLU A 343 -19.35 -1.24 11.35
N PHE A 344 -19.67 -1.69 10.13
CA PHE A 344 -18.98 -1.26 8.92
C PHE A 344 -19.46 0.11 8.45
N ALA A 345 -18.51 1.04 8.31
CA ALA A 345 -18.73 2.42 7.91
C ALA A 345 -17.96 2.75 6.61
N PRO A 346 -18.55 2.54 5.42
CA PRO A 346 -17.85 2.67 4.14
C PRO A 346 -17.36 4.08 3.79
N SER A 347 -17.82 5.12 4.50
CA SER A 347 -17.53 6.53 4.19
C SER A 347 -16.57 7.21 5.16
N SER A 348 -15.97 6.47 6.09
CA SER A 348 -15.05 6.98 7.12
C SER A 348 -13.63 6.48 6.88
N ASP A 349 -12.60 7.25 7.26
CA ASP A 349 -11.19 6.78 7.25
C ASP A 349 -10.98 5.52 8.12
N TYR A 350 -11.93 5.24 9.02
CA TYR A 350 -12.07 4.00 9.76
C TYR A 350 -13.15 3.13 9.11
N ALA A 351 -12.75 1.97 8.57
CA ALA A 351 -13.67 1.01 7.96
C ALA A 351 -14.64 0.43 8.98
N LEU A 352 -14.18 0.15 10.20
CA LEU A 352 -15.02 -0.41 11.27
C LEU A 352 -15.05 0.53 12.46
N HIS A 353 -16.25 0.75 13.00
CA HIS A 353 -16.48 1.47 14.24
C HIS A 353 -16.83 0.47 15.32
N CYS A 354 -16.03 0.44 16.39
CA CYS A 354 -16.19 -0.48 17.51
C CYS A 354 -16.59 0.34 18.73
N VAL A 355 -17.75 0.06 19.30
CA VAL A 355 -18.27 0.73 20.50
C VAL A 355 -18.46 -0.32 21.59
N HIS A 356 -17.82 -0.12 22.72
CA HIS A 356 -17.99 -0.98 23.89
C HIS A 356 -19.10 -0.43 24.80
N GLU A 357 -19.80 -1.30 25.54
CA GLU A 357 -20.85 -0.92 26.52
C GLU A 357 -20.36 0.05 27.61
N SER A 358 -19.05 0.07 27.88
CA SER A 358 -18.41 1.03 28.80
C SER A 358 -18.19 2.42 28.20
N GLY A 359 -18.66 2.67 26.98
CA GLY A 359 -18.51 3.95 26.27
C GLY A 359 -17.19 4.13 25.51
N VAL A 360 -16.30 3.12 25.54
CA VAL A 360 -15.06 3.13 24.76
C VAL A 360 -15.38 3.05 23.27
N VAL A 361 -14.75 3.90 22.46
CA VAL A 361 -14.93 3.94 21.01
C VAL A 361 -13.58 3.75 20.33
N ILE A 362 -13.49 2.79 19.40
CA ILE A 362 -12.28 2.47 18.63
C ILE A 362 -12.62 2.43 17.15
N GLY A 363 -11.77 3.04 16.33
CA GLY A 363 -11.84 2.97 14.87
C GLY A 363 -10.77 2.04 14.30
N ILE A 364 -11.15 1.13 13.41
CA ILE A 364 -10.20 0.30 12.66
C ILE A 364 -10.04 0.90 11.27
N ALA A 365 -8.81 1.29 10.94
CA ALA A 365 -8.49 2.01 9.71
C ALA A 365 -8.82 1.20 8.44
N GLN A 366 -9.33 1.87 7.41
CA GLN A 366 -9.54 1.26 6.08
C GLN A 366 -8.29 0.58 5.53
N GLN A 367 -7.10 1.10 5.86
CA GLN A 367 -5.82 0.53 5.43
C GLN A 367 -5.59 -0.89 5.94
N LEU A 368 -6.10 -1.25 7.13
CA LEU A 368 -5.98 -2.62 7.63
C LEU A 368 -6.88 -3.57 6.82
N VAL A 369 -8.11 -3.14 6.52
CA VAL A 369 -9.07 -3.93 5.73
C VAL A 369 -8.60 -4.08 4.28
N ALA A 370 -7.99 -3.04 3.71
CA ALA A 370 -7.46 -3.06 2.35
C ALA A 370 -6.36 -4.13 2.15
N ARG A 371 -5.73 -4.63 3.21
CA ARG A 371 -4.76 -5.74 3.14
C ARG A 371 -5.39 -7.04 2.63
N VAL A 372 -6.71 -7.20 2.75
CA VAL A 372 -7.44 -8.33 2.13
C VAL A 372 -7.25 -8.33 0.61
N ALA A 373 -7.22 -7.17 -0.02
CA ALA A 373 -7.08 -7.05 -1.47
C ALA A 373 -5.63 -7.02 -1.94
N TYR A 374 -4.78 -6.25 -1.26
CA TYR A 374 -3.42 -6.00 -1.73
C TYR A 374 -2.39 -7.01 -1.24
N GLU A 375 -2.67 -7.65 -0.10
CA GLU A 375 -1.78 -8.64 0.54
C GLU A 375 -2.45 -10.01 0.68
N PHE A 376 -3.71 -10.14 0.27
CA PHE A 376 -4.52 -11.35 0.38
C PHE A 376 -4.61 -11.87 1.82
N VAL A 377 -4.57 -10.96 2.78
CA VAL A 377 -4.70 -11.28 4.21
C VAL A 377 -6.07 -11.86 4.48
N SER A 378 -6.11 -12.85 5.37
CA SER A 378 -7.35 -13.52 5.76
C SER A 378 -8.28 -12.62 6.55
N LEU A 379 -9.60 -12.69 6.29
CA LEU A 379 -10.61 -12.00 7.09
C LEU A 379 -10.60 -12.50 8.53
N SER A 380 -10.49 -13.81 8.72
CA SER A 380 -10.38 -14.40 10.06
C SER A 380 -9.17 -13.90 10.83
N TRP A 381 -8.04 -13.69 10.15
CA TRP A 381 -6.84 -13.16 10.81
C TRP A 381 -7.01 -11.70 11.20
N ILE A 382 -7.63 -10.88 10.34
CA ILE A 382 -7.97 -9.50 10.72
C ILE A 382 -8.89 -9.54 11.94
N ALA A 383 -9.91 -10.38 11.94
CA ALA A 383 -10.85 -10.47 13.06
C ALA A 383 -10.17 -10.85 14.38
N ASP A 384 -9.36 -11.91 14.37
CA ASP A 384 -8.64 -12.39 15.56
C ASP A 384 -7.63 -11.34 16.07
N SER A 385 -6.83 -10.78 15.16
CA SER A 385 -5.80 -9.78 15.55
C SER A 385 -6.40 -8.51 16.13
N GLN A 386 -7.55 -8.07 15.60
CA GLN A 386 -8.20 -6.88 16.11
C GLN A 386 -8.95 -7.14 17.41
N ARG A 387 -9.53 -8.32 17.62
CA ARG A 387 -10.18 -8.66 18.89
C ARG A 387 -9.20 -8.58 20.08
N GLU A 388 -7.98 -9.08 19.92
CA GLU A 388 -6.92 -8.95 20.93
C GLU A 388 -6.54 -7.47 21.19
N GLY A 389 -6.47 -6.68 20.11
CA GLY A 389 -6.18 -5.24 20.18
C GLY A 389 -7.29 -4.40 20.81
N LEU A 390 -8.56 -4.78 20.63
CA LEU A 390 -9.72 -4.05 21.17
C LEU A 390 -9.72 -4.05 22.71
N GLU A 391 -9.52 -5.20 23.35
CA GLU A 391 -9.48 -5.26 24.82
C GLU A 391 -8.28 -4.50 25.39
N SER A 392 -7.11 -4.64 24.75
CA SER A 392 -5.89 -3.91 25.15
C SER A 392 -6.09 -2.40 25.05
N SER A 393 -6.71 -1.94 23.96
CA SER A 393 -7.01 -0.53 23.72
C SER A 393 -8.09 0.00 24.67
N ARG A 394 -9.10 -0.82 24.99
CA ARG A 394 -10.12 -0.49 25.98
C ARG A 394 -9.52 -0.29 27.36
N ALA A 395 -8.69 -1.24 27.82
CA ALA A 395 -8.01 -1.13 29.11
C ALA A 395 -7.17 0.15 29.20
N MET A 396 -6.40 0.45 28.15
CA MET A 396 -5.59 1.67 28.04
C MET A 396 -6.45 2.94 28.11
N MET A 397 -7.57 3.00 27.37
CA MET A 397 -8.44 4.18 27.38
C MET A 397 -9.15 4.36 28.72
N MET A 398 -9.59 3.29 29.36
CA MET A 398 -10.22 3.35 30.68
C MET A 398 -9.21 3.80 31.76
N ASP A 399 -7.95 3.37 31.68
CA ASP A 399 -6.88 3.81 32.59
C ASP A 399 -6.55 5.31 32.39
N THR A 400 -6.51 5.75 31.12
CA THR A 400 -6.12 7.12 30.78
C THR A 400 -7.22 8.15 31.06
N TYR A 401 -8.48 7.80 30.77
CA TYR A 401 -9.60 8.75 30.77
C TYR A 401 -10.68 8.48 31.82
N GLY A 402 -10.64 7.33 32.50
CA GLY A 402 -11.69 6.90 33.43
C GLY A 402 -12.96 6.41 32.73
N PRO A 403 -14.06 6.18 33.47
CA PRO A 403 -15.34 5.79 32.87
C PRO A 403 -15.95 6.95 32.08
N PHE A 404 -16.29 6.70 30.81
CA PHE A 404 -16.91 7.71 29.93
C PHE A 404 -18.39 7.92 30.29
N GLN A 405 -18.85 9.17 30.40
CA GLN A 405 -20.29 9.46 30.45
C GLN A 405 -20.89 9.40 29.04
N GLU A 406 -22.19 9.14 28.91
CA GLU A 406 -22.88 8.97 27.61
C GLU A 406 -22.70 10.19 26.65
N VAL A 407 -22.57 11.39 27.22
CA VAL A 407 -22.29 12.62 26.47
C VAL A 407 -20.89 12.61 25.86
N ASP A 408 -19.90 12.07 26.58
CA ASP A 408 -18.51 11.94 26.14
C ASP A 408 -18.39 10.93 24.99
N VAL A 409 -19.14 9.82 25.05
CA VAL A 409 -19.16 8.79 24.00
C VAL A 409 -19.70 9.34 22.69
N LYS A 410 -20.83 10.07 22.74
CA LYS A 410 -21.41 10.70 21.54
C LYS A 410 -20.50 11.77 20.96
N GLN A 411 -19.86 12.58 21.81
CA GLN A 411 -18.93 13.61 21.37
C GLN A 411 -17.65 13.00 20.78
N MET A 412 -17.10 11.94 21.39
CA MET A 412 -15.91 11.22 20.91
C MET A 412 -16.20 10.46 19.61
N HIS A 413 -17.35 9.81 19.50
CA HIS A 413 -17.82 9.19 18.27
C HIS A 413 -17.97 10.23 17.14
N ASN A 414 -18.65 11.35 17.41
CA ASN A 414 -18.81 12.42 16.42
C ASN A 414 -17.47 13.07 16.04
N TYR A 415 -16.54 13.19 16.99
CA TYR A 415 -15.19 13.66 16.73
C TYR A 415 -14.41 12.71 15.83
N MET A 416 -14.46 11.41 16.09
CA MET A 416 -13.69 10.41 15.34
C MET A 416 -14.33 10.04 14.00
N PHE A 417 -15.66 10.08 13.89
CA PHE A 417 -16.40 9.50 12.77
C PHE A 417 -17.36 10.47 12.06
N GLY A 418 -17.50 11.71 12.57
CA GLY A 418 -18.44 12.72 12.06
C GLY A 418 -19.86 12.59 12.61
N GLU A 419 -20.71 13.60 12.37
CA GLU A 419 -22.12 13.58 12.78
C GLU A 419 -22.93 12.59 11.91
N ARG A 420 -23.30 11.44 12.46
CA ARG A 420 -24.44 10.63 11.97
C ARG A 420 -25.38 10.27 13.11
N ARG A 421 -26.68 10.38 12.85
CA ARG A 421 -27.76 9.91 13.72
C ARG A 421 -27.61 8.42 13.94
N TRP A 422 -27.65 8.00 15.21
CA TRP A 422 -28.05 6.67 15.64
C TRP A 422 -29.31 6.25 14.86
N LEU A 423 -29.15 5.48 13.79
CA LEU A 423 -30.28 4.83 13.13
C LEU A 423 -30.49 3.52 13.86
N ARG A 424 -31.43 3.58 14.81
CA ARG A 424 -32.05 2.44 15.47
C ARG A 424 -32.33 1.31 14.47
N SER A 425 -31.97 0.09 14.85
CA SER A 425 -32.70 -1.10 14.44
C SER A 425 -32.89 -2.01 15.67
N ASP A 426 -34.06 -1.89 16.29
CA ASP A 426 -34.86 -2.91 16.96
C ASP A 426 -34.16 -4.11 17.63
N SER A 427 -33.17 -3.83 18.48
CA SER A 427 -32.87 -4.70 19.61
C SER A 427 -32.58 -3.83 20.81
N GLU A 428 -33.33 -4.06 21.87
CA GLU A 428 -33.30 -3.33 23.12
C GLU A 428 -31.85 -3.18 23.60
N VAL A 429 -31.43 -1.93 23.81
CA VAL A 429 -30.26 -1.67 24.65
C VAL A 429 -30.63 -2.17 26.03
N LEU A 430 -30.10 -3.33 26.41
CA LEU A 430 -30.12 -3.83 27.78
C LEU A 430 -29.23 -2.91 28.63
N PHE A 431 -29.75 -1.75 29.00
CA PHE A 431 -29.41 -1.18 30.28
C PHE A 431 -30.11 -2.05 31.32
N VAL A 432 -29.37 -3.02 31.88
CA VAL A 432 -29.81 -3.65 33.12
C VAL A 432 -29.94 -2.52 34.13
N HIS A 433 -31.19 -2.22 34.49
CA HIS A 433 -31.53 -1.42 35.65
C HIS A 433 -30.76 -1.98 36.84
N ASP A 434 -29.92 -1.14 37.45
CA ASP A 434 -29.55 -1.38 38.83
C ASP A 434 -30.72 -0.90 39.69
N SER A 435 -31.63 -1.83 39.97
CA SER A 435 -32.60 -1.72 41.04
C SER A 435 -32.00 -2.36 42.29
N SER A 436 -31.38 -1.57 43.17
CA SER A 436 -31.61 -1.69 44.62
C SER A 436 -30.91 -0.62 45.47
N SER A 437 -31.74 0.13 46.21
CA SER A 437 -31.61 0.62 47.61
C SER A 437 -30.48 1.61 47.98
N ASN A 438 -30.71 2.74 48.65
CA ASN A 438 -31.82 3.28 49.46
C ASN A 438 -31.94 4.79 49.28
#